data_AF-A0A162NK61-F1
#
_entry.id   AF-A0A162NK61-F1
#
_cell.length_a   1.000
_cell.length_b   1.000
_cell.length_c   1.000
_cell.angle_alpha   90.00
_cell.angle_beta   90.00
_cell.angle_gamma   90.00
#
_symmetry.space_group_name_H-M   'P 1'
#
loop_
_entity.id
_entity.type
_entity.pdbx_description
1 polymer ?
#
loop_
_entity_poly.entity_id
_entity_poly.type
_entity_poly.pdbx_seq_one_letter_code
_entity_poly.pdbx_strand_id
1 'polypeptide(L)'
;MDWFLPSINWAKNHVVSYETLKELEEELDPQAFFRINRSELVHRPFIEKLDRPDKNSICISLHGFPEQLITSQALTAAFRNWLEF
;
A
#
# COMPACT_ATOMS: atom_id res chain seq x y z
N MET A 1 -16.82 31.51 4.59
CA MET A 1 -17.75 30.37 4.50
C MET A 1 -16.88 29.15 4.41
N ASP A 2 -16.46 28.70 5.57
CA ASP A 2 -15.51 27.61 5.73
C ASP A 2 -16.35 26.35 5.83
N TRP A 3 -16.53 25.69 4.68
CA TRP A 3 -17.15 24.38 4.62
C TRP A 3 -16.16 23.40 5.27
N PHE A 4 -16.29 23.23 6.59
CA PHE A 4 -15.69 22.14 7.34
C PHE A 4 -16.16 20.82 6.73
N LEU A 5 -15.42 20.29 5.75
CA LEU A 5 -15.45 18.86 5.52
C LEU A 5 -14.89 18.23 6.80
N PRO A 6 -15.61 17.28 7.43
CA PRO A 6 -15.02 16.54 8.55
C PRO A 6 -13.71 15.97 8.03
N SER A 7 -12.61 16.27 8.72
CA SER A 7 -11.31 15.70 8.44
C SER A 7 -11.47 14.19 8.39
N ILE A 8 -11.56 13.62 7.19
CA ILE A 8 -11.68 12.18 7.01
C ILE A 8 -10.37 11.63 7.53
N ASN A 9 -10.41 11.05 8.72
CA ASN A 9 -9.26 10.39 9.29
C ASN A 9 -9.18 9.02 8.63
N TRP A 10 -8.41 8.96 7.55
CA TRP A 10 -8.13 7.77 6.74
C TRP A 10 -7.16 6.81 7.49
N ALA A 11 -6.44 7.27 8.53
CA ALA A 11 -5.55 6.46 9.40
C ALA A 11 -6.33 5.78 10.52
N LYS A 12 -7.12 4.76 10.18
CA LYS A 12 -7.77 3.92 11.19
C LYS A 12 -7.21 2.50 11.11
N ASN A 13 -6.62 2.04 12.21
CA ASN A 13 -6.17 0.66 12.33
C ASN A 13 -7.35 -0.24 12.72
N HIS A 14 -7.45 -1.39 12.06
CA HIS A 14 -8.43 -2.42 12.40
C HIS A 14 -7.73 -3.76 12.55
N VAL A 15 -8.09 -4.51 13.58
CA VAL A 15 -7.62 -5.89 13.74
C VAL A 15 -8.42 -6.77 12.77
N VAL A 16 -7.72 -7.49 11.90
CA VAL A 16 -8.34 -8.42 10.95
C VAL A 16 -8.34 -9.84 11.53
N SER A 17 -9.32 -10.66 11.14
CA SER A 17 -9.51 -12.02 11.67
C SER A 17 -8.62 -13.10 11.03
N TYR A 18 -7.77 -12.73 10.07
CA TYR A 18 -6.86 -13.65 9.39
C TYR A 18 -5.65 -13.98 10.27
N GLU A 19 -5.20 -15.23 10.26
CA GLU A 19 -4.04 -15.67 11.04
C GLU A 19 -2.72 -15.21 10.39
N THR A 20 -2.70 -15.09 9.05
CA THR A 20 -1.52 -14.67 8.30
C THR A 20 -1.84 -13.62 7.23
N LEU A 21 -0.83 -12.83 6.88
CA LEU A 21 -0.91 -11.88 5.76
C LEU A 21 -1.12 -12.58 4.41
N LYS A 22 -0.68 -13.84 4.29
CA LYS A 22 -0.86 -14.65 3.08
C LYS A 22 -2.34 -15.00 2.88
N GLU A 23 -3.03 -15.44 3.92
CA GLU A 23 -4.46 -15.75 3.83
C GLU A 23 -5.27 -14.50 3.48
N LEU A 24 -4.92 -13.35 4.08
CA LEU A 24 -5.54 -12.08 3.71
C LEU A 24 -5.28 -11.75 2.22
N GLU A 25 -4.04 -11.91 1.75
CA GLU A 25 -3.67 -11.67 0.34
C GLU A 25 -4.48 -12.54 -0.64
N GLU A 26 -4.77 -13.80 -0.30
CA GLU A 26 -5.54 -14.74 -1.14
C GLU A 26 -7.02 -14.34 -1.29
N GLU A 27 -7.57 -13.60 -0.33
CA GLU A 27 -8.98 -13.15 -0.33
C GLU A 27 -9.18 -11.75 -0.92
N LEU A 28 -8.11 -11.01 -1.21
CA LEU A 28 -8.17 -9.65 -1.74
C LEU A 28 -8.14 -9.62 -3.28
N ASP A 29 -8.74 -8.57 -3.85
CA ASP A 29 -8.67 -8.34 -5.30
C ASP A 29 -7.20 -8.06 -5.71
N PRO A 30 -6.58 -8.91 -6.56
CA PRO A 30 -5.17 -8.78 -6.91
C PRO A 30 -4.87 -7.61 -7.86
N GLN A 31 -5.88 -7.00 -8.49
CA GLN A 31 -5.72 -5.77 -9.27
C GLN A 31 -5.69 -4.55 -8.34
N ALA A 32 -6.43 -4.61 -7.23
CA ALA A 32 -6.50 -3.54 -6.25
C ALA A 32 -5.41 -3.63 -5.17
N PHE A 33 -5.01 -4.83 -4.76
CA PHE A 33 -4.05 -5.06 -3.67
C PHE A 33 -2.76 -5.72 -4.16
N PHE A 34 -1.63 -5.32 -3.57
CA PHE A 34 -0.33 -5.94 -3.85
C PHE A 34 0.52 -6.04 -2.60
N ARG A 35 1.21 -7.17 -2.43
CA ARG A 35 2.13 -7.40 -1.33
C ARG A 35 3.50 -6.83 -1.65
N ILE A 36 3.89 -5.77 -0.97
CA ILE A 36 5.13 -5.04 -1.28
C ILE A 36 6.36 -5.61 -0.56
N ASN A 37 6.15 -6.28 0.56
CA ASN A 37 7.18 -6.94 1.36
C ASN A 37 6.55 -8.05 2.25
N ARG A 38 7.30 -8.59 3.21
CA ARG A 38 6.80 -9.71 4.04
C ARG A 38 5.65 -9.32 4.99
N SER A 39 5.49 -8.04 5.29
CA SER A 39 4.64 -7.52 6.35
C SER A 39 3.56 -6.54 5.88
N GLU A 40 3.64 -6.01 4.66
CA GLU A 40 2.72 -4.99 4.16
C GLU A 40 2.06 -5.36 2.81
N LEU A 41 0.76 -5.08 2.73
CA LEU A 41 -0.08 -5.05 1.53
C LEU A 41 -0.50 -3.59 1.26
N VAL A 42 -0.47 -3.17 0.00
CA VAL A 42 -0.91 -1.82 -0.39
C VAL A 42 -2.15 -1.89 -1.27
N HIS A 43 -3.06 -0.94 -1.08
CA HIS A 43 -4.26 -0.76 -1.90
C HIS A 43 -4.01 0.34 -2.94
N ARG A 44 -4.07 0.00 -4.24
CA ARG A 44 -3.72 0.89 -5.36
C ARG A 44 -4.38 2.27 -5.30
N PRO A 45 -5.69 2.40 -5.04
CA PRO A 45 -6.37 3.70 -5.05
C PRO A 45 -5.88 4.66 -3.96
N PHE A 46 -5.16 4.16 -2.95
CA PHE A 46 -4.60 4.97 -1.87
C PHE A 46 -3.14 5.36 -2.12
N ILE A 47 -2.50 4.91 -3.21
CA ILE A 47 -1.14 5.33 -3.54
C ILE A 47 -1.16 6.81 -3.95
N GLU A 48 -0.50 7.66 -3.18
CA GLU A 48 -0.39 9.09 -3.44
C GLU A 48 0.87 9.42 -4.24
N LYS A 49 2.00 8.81 -3.87
CA LYS A 49 3.30 9.08 -4.49
C LYS A 49 4.18 7.84 -4.51
N LEU A 50 4.96 7.71 -5.57
CA LEU A 50 6.01 6.71 -5.73
C LEU A 50 7.35 7.39 -5.94
N ASP A 51 8.33 7.08 -5.10
CA ASP A 51 9.71 7.55 -5.20
C ASP A 51 10.67 6.36 -5.33
N ARG A 52 11.83 6.59 -5.94
CA ARG A 52 12.88 5.56 -6.12
C ARG A 52 14.11 5.96 -5.30
N PRO A 53 14.21 5.54 -4.04
CA PRO A 53 15.39 5.86 -3.24
C PRO A 53 16.64 5.14 -3.78
N ASP A 54 16.47 3.98 -4.41
CA ASP A 54 17.51 3.26 -5.13
C ASP A 54 16.95 2.43 -6.31
N LYS A 55 17.81 1.67 -7.00
CA LYS A 55 17.42 0.88 -8.19
C LYS A 55 16.54 -0.32 -7.85
N ASN A 56 16.63 -0.80 -6.62
CA ASN A 56 16.13 -2.08 -6.15
C ASN A 56 14.92 -1.94 -5.22
N SER A 57 14.51 -0.72 -4.88
CA SER A 57 13.35 -0.46 -4.04
C SER A 57 12.47 0.65 -4.64
N ILE A 58 11.20 0.65 -4.24
CA ILE A 58 10.26 1.74 -4.46
C ILE A 58 9.73 2.15 -3.09
N CYS A 59 9.79 3.45 -2.82
CA CYS A 59 9.16 4.09 -1.70
C CYS A 59 7.74 4.50 -2.10
N ILE A 60 6.76 4.20 -1.24
CA ILE A 60 5.34 4.38 -1.47
C ILE A 60 4.80 5.28 -0.36
N SER A 61 4.26 6.42 -0.76
CA SER A 61 3.46 7.27 0.15
C SER A 61 1.99 6.99 -0.13
N LEU A 62 1.22 6.71 0.92
CA LEU A 62 -0.22 6.49 0.80
C LEU A 62 -0.98 7.74 1.23
N HIS A 63 -2.16 7.95 0.65
CA HIS A 63 -2.98 9.11 0.97
C HIS A 63 -3.25 9.16 2.45
N GLY A 64 -2.71 10.22 3.03
CA GLY A 64 -2.77 10.50 4.42
C GLY A 64 -1.83 9.68 5.30
N PHE A 65 -1.49 8.43 4.99
CA PHE A 65 -0.63 7.64 5.86
C PHE A 65 0.76 8.31 6.00
N PRO A 66 1.16 8.71 7.22
CA PRO A 66 2.32 9.57 7.39
C PRO A 66 3.64 8.82 7.16
N GLU A 67 3.63 7.49 7.33
CA GLU A 67 4.80 6.65 7.15
C GLU A 67 4.93 6.22 5.69
N GLN A 68 6.17 6.15 5.23
CA GLN A 68 6.47 5.64 3.89
C GLN A 68 6.67 4.13 3.96
N LEU A 69 6.12 3.43 2.96
CA LEU A 69 6.34 2.01 2.80
C LEU A 69 7.41 1.74 1.75
N ILE A 70 8.13 0.63 1.87
CA ILE A 70 9.22 0.29 0.95
C ILE A 70 9.03 -1.14 0.45
N THR A 71 9.13 -1.30 -0.87
CA THR A 71 9.14 -2.63 -1.47
C THR A 71 10.39 -3.40 -1.08
N SER A 72 10.25 -4.69 -0.78
CA SER A 72 11.41 -5.56 -0.69
C SER A 72 12.03 -5.75 -2.08
N GLN A 73 13.35 -5.92 -2.17
CA GLN A 73 14.06 -6.09 -3.44
C GLN A 73 13.46 -7.18 -4.34
N ALA A 74 13.04 -8.31 -3.74
CA ALA A 74 12.48 -9.45 -4.47
C ALA A 74 11.13 -9.13 -5.14
N LEU A 75 10.38 -8.16 -4.59
CA LEU A 75 9.03 -7.80 -5.05
C LEU A 75 9.00 -6.52 -5.89
N THR A 76 10.06 -5.70 -5.86
CA THR A 76 10.14 -4.43 -6.59
C THR A 76 9.84 -4.56 -8.09
N ALA A 77 10.37 -5.61 -8.75
CA ALA A 77 10.14 -5.82 -10.18
C ALA A 77 8.67 -6.19 -10.46
N ALA A 78 8.10 -7.10 -9.68
CA ALA A 78 6.70 -7.49 -9.80
C ALA A 78 5.75 -6.32 -9.50
N PHE A 79 6.07 -5.49 -8.49
CA PHE A 79 5.30 -4.30 -8.16
C PHE A 79 5.28 -3.28 -9.31
N ARG A 80 6.42 -3.07 -10.00
CA ARG A 80 6.47 -2.20 -11.19
C ARG A 80 5.51 -2.68 -12.27
N ASN A 81 5.55 -3.97 -12.59
CA ASN A 81 4.66 -4.55 -13.59
C ASN A 81 3.20 -4.43 -13.16
N TRP A 82 2.90 -4.66 -11.88
CA TRP A 82 1.56 -4.52 -11.33
C TRP A 82 1.01 -3.09 -11.48
N LEU A 83 1.83 -2.05 -11.32
CA LEU A 83 1.40 -0.66 -11.52
C LEU A 83 1.02 -0.33 -12.97
N GLU A 84 1.46 -1.12 -13.95
CA GLU A 84 1.16 -0.94 -15.37
C GLU A 84 -0.09 -1.70 -15.84
N PHE A 85 -0.64 -2.59 -15.00
CA PHE A 85 -1.89 -3.30 -15.27
C PHE A 85 -3.11 -2.38 -15.22
#